data_AF-A0A5M3WXC2-F1
#
_entry.id   AF-A0A5M3WXC2-F1
#
_cell.length_a   1.000
_cell.length_b   1.000
_cell.length_c   1.000
_cell.angle_alpha   90.00
_cell.angle_beta   90.00
_cell.angle_gamma   90.00
#
_symmetry.space_group_name_H-M   'P 1'
#
loop_
_entity.id
_entity.type
_entity.pdbx_description
1 polymer ?
#
loop_
_entity_poly.entity_id
_entity_poly.type
_entity_poly.pdbx_seq_one_letter_code
_entity_poly.pdbx_strand_id
1 'polypeptide(L)'
;MTGAERREQLIHIGRALFAEKGFDGTSVEEIAAHAKVSKPVVYEHFGGKEGIYAVVIDREMQRLLSLVTQALSASHSLVKLERAALALLQYIEESSEGFRILVRDSHAASGTGTFGSLLSDIASQVEDVLADEFVERGYDPKLAPMYAQMLVGMVALTGQWWLDVRKPSREEVAAHLVNLCWNGLTSLDPNPRLTSASRGLVLAPGLVPEMPGKELSDKELKELGKQRERELKEQEKLRRELDKQREREAKELERQRERELKEQEKAQRELDKQRERETKEHEKLQRELEKQREREQREQERLRALEARQAELEARLADVEPQ
;
A
#
# COMPACT_ATOMS: atom_id res chain seq x y z
N MET A 1 17.73 -2.21 30.08
CA MET A 1 17.85 -2.26 28.61
C MET A 1 18.65 -3.47 28.21
N THR A 2 18.09 -4.36 27.42
CA THR A 2 18.80 -5.45 26.77
C THR A 2 19.71 -4.89 25.66
N GLY A 3 20.68 -5.70 25.19
CA GLY A 3 21.51 -5.33 24.03
C GLY A 3 20.69 -5.07 22.77
N ALA A 4 19.57 -5.79 22.60
CA ALA A 4 18.65 -5.58 21.48
C ALA A 4 17.91 -4.24 21.58
N GLU A 5 17.36 -3.90 22.75
CA GLU A 5 16.74 -2.59 22.99
C GLU A 5 17.74 -1.44 22.76
N ARG A 6 19.02 -1.66 23.11
CA ARG A 6 20.08 -0.68 22.86
C ARG A 6 20.36 -0.49 21.38
N ARG A 7 20.46 -1.60 20.65
CA ARG A 7 20.64 -1.59 19.21
C ARG A 7 19.52 -0.81 18.52
N GLU A 8 18.27 -1.05 18.91
CA GLU A 8 17.11 -0.31 18.36
C GLU A 8 17.14 1.18 18.72
N GLN A 9 17.50 1.53 19.95
CA GLN A 9 17.63 2.93 20.35
C GLN A 9 18.66 3.67 19.47
N LEU A 10 19.81 3.06 19.22
CA LEU A 10 20.87 3.62 18.39
C LEU A 10 20.43 3.81 16.93
N ILE A 11 19.66 2.87 16.39
CA ILE A 11 19.09 2.97 15.03
C ILE A 11 18.09 4.12 14.95
N HIS A 12 17.19 4.22 15.93
CA HIS A 12 16.18 5.28 15.96
C HIS A 12 16.83 6.67 16.05
N ILE A 13 17.81 6.84 16.93
CA ILE A 13 18.54 8.11 17.09
C ILE A 13 19.40 8.42 15.86
N GLY A 14 20.09 7.41 15.33
CA GLY A 14 20.85 7.54 14.10
C GLY A 14 19.98 8.03 12.95
N ARG A 15 18.81 7.41 12.75
CA ARG A 15 17.85 7.82 11.71
C ARG A 15 17.46 9.29 11.83
N ALA A 16 17.08 9.76 13.02
CA ALA A 16 16.71 11.16 13.20
C ALA A 16 17.86 12.11 12.83
N LEU A 17 19.07 11.83 13.32
CA LEU A 17 20.26 12.64 13.03
C LEU A 17 20.66 12.63 11.55
N PHE A 18 20.62 11.46 10.91
CA PHE A 18 20.90 11.35 9.48
C PHE A 18 19.86 12.07 8.62
N ALA A 19 18.58 12.02 8.99
CA ALA A 19 17.53 12.75 8.29
C ALA A 19 17.73 14.27 8.36
N GLU A 20 18.14 14.78 9.53
CA GLU A 20 18.37 16.20 9.75
C GLU A 20 19.68 16.66 9.07
N LYS A 21 20.81 16.05 9.42
CA LYS A 21 22.15 16.56 9.08
C LYS A 21 22.81 15.86 7.91
N GLY A 22 22.31 14.69 7.53
CA GLY A 22 22.89 13.84 6.50
C GLY A 22 24.01 12.98 7.05
N PHE A 23 24.50 12.07 6.22
CA PHE A 23 25.55 11.13 6.61
C PHE A 23 26.86 11.84 7.03
N ASP A 24 27.33 12.80 6.22
CA ASP A 24 28.56 13.54 6.49
C ASP A 24 28.45 14.48 7.69
N GLY A 25 27.27 15.09 7.86
CA GLY A 25 26.97 16.01 8.97
C GLY A 25 26.75 15.34 10.32
N THR A 26 26.71 14.00 10.37
CA THR A 26 26.47 13.23 11.59
C THR A 26 27.77 12.56 12.08
N SER A 27 28.02 12.60 13.39
CA SER A 27 29.19 11.97 14.03
C SER A 27 28.80 10.88 15.03
N VAL A 28 29.71 9.93 15.28
CA VAL A 28 29.50 8.86 16.28
C VAL A 28 29.39 9.44 17.69
N GLU A 29 30.16 10.50 17.97
CA GLU A 29 30.11 11.31 19.17
C GLU A 29 28.68 11.78 19.46
N GLU A 30 28.04 12.34 18.44
CA GLU A 30 26.72 12.92 18.55
C GLU A 30 25.64 11.86 18.74
N ILE A 31 25.72 10.74 18.00
CA ILE A 31 24.83 9.59 18.18
C ILE A 31 24.95 9.04 19.61
N ALA A 32 26.17 8.85 20.10
CA ALA A 32 26.43 8.33 21.45
C ALA A 32 25.88 9.28 22.53
N ALA A 33 26.08 10.59 22.36
CA ALA A 33 25.58 11.61 23.27
C ALA A 33 24.04 11.61 23.34
N HIS A 34 23.35 11.59 22.19
CA HIS A 34 21.89 11.53 22.14
C HIS A 34 21.34 10.21 22.71
N ALA A 35 22.04 9.10 22.49
CA ALA A 35 21.68 7.80 23.03
C ALA A 35 22.02 7.61 24.51
N LYS A 36 22.73 8.57 25.12
CA LYS A 36 23.26 8.52 26.48
C LYS A 36 24.11 7.26 26.72
N VAL A 37 24.99 6.97 25.76
CA VAL A 37 25.97 5.88 25.84
C VAL A 37 27.37 6.37 25.56
N SER A 38 28.37 5.56 25.89
CA SER A 38 29.76 5.84 25.52
C SER A 38 30.00 5.47 24.05
N LYS A 39 30.97 6.12 23.40
CA LYS A 39 31.35 5.81 22.00
C LYS A 39 31.67 4.32 21.77
N PRO A 40 32.41 3.62 22.67
CA PRO A 40 32.69 2.20 22.48
C PRO A 40 31.45 1.34 22.29
N VAL A 41 30.33 1.67 22.93
CA VAL A 41 29.05 0.94 22.76
C VAL A 41 28.52 1.06 21.32
N VAL A 42 28.69 2.23 20.69
CA VAL A 42 28.28 2.43 19.29
C VAL A 42 29.15 1.58 18.35
N TYR A 43 30.46 1.58 18.57
CA TYR A 43 31.40 0.77 17.81
C TYR A 43 31.18 -0.74 18.02
N GLU A 44 30.86 -1.17 19.23
CA GLU A 44 30.56 -2.57 19.53
C GLU A 44 29.34 -3.08 18.76
N HIS A 45 28.27 -2.28 18.67
CA HIS A 45 27.04 -2.69 18.02
C HIS A 45 27.06 -2.56 16.49
N PHE A 46 27.77 -1.58 15.94
CA PHE A 46 27.67 -1.22 14.52
C PHE A 46 29.00 -0.94 13.82
N GLY A 47 30.13 -0.95 14.53
CA GLY A 47 31.43 -0.62 13.95
C GLY A 47 31.62 0.85 13.56
N GLY A 48 30.65 1.72 13.81
CA GLY A 48 30.70 3.15 13.45
C GLY A 48 29.36 3.70 13.00
N LYS A 49 29.37 4.92 12.46
CA LYS A 49 28.15 5.56 11.92
C LYS A 49 27.72 4.93 10.59
N GLU A 50 28.67 4.41 9.83
CA GLU A 50 28.52 3.69 8.56
C GLU A 50 27.61 2.47 8.75
N GLY A 51 27.85 1.67 9.80
CA GLY A 51 27.04 0.49 10.09
C GLY A 51 25.63 0.84 10.57
N ILE A 52 25.46 1.91 11.34
CA ILE A 52 24.12 2.40 11.70
C ILE A 52 23.39 2.87 10.43
N TYR A 53 24.07 3.65 9.59
CA TYR A 53 23.50 4.19 8.35
C TYR A 53 23.04 3.08 7.42
N ALA A 54 23.89 2.07 7.19
CA ALA A 54 23.56 0.91 6.37
C ALA A 54 22.32 0.17 6.88
N VAL A 55 22.21 -0.03 8.20
CA VAL A 55 21.04 -0.69 8.81
C VAL A 55 19.77 0.16 8.68
N VAL A 56 19.88 1.50 8.81
CA VAL A 56 18.74 2.40 8.60
C VAL A 56 18.28 2.33 7.15
N ILE A 57 19.19 2.48 6.19
CA ILE A 57 18.90 2.43 4.76
C ILE A 57 18.24 1.10 4.37
N ASP A 58 18.83 -0.03 4.77
CA ASP A 58 18.32 -1.37 4.46
C ASP A 58 16.88 -1.56 4.97
N ARG A 59 16.60 -1.11 6.21
CA ARG A 59 15.24 -1.18 6.78
C ARG A 59 14.23 -0.33 6.04
N GLU A 60 14.60 0.90 5.70
CA GLU A 60 13.69 1.81 5.00
C GLU A 60 13.44 1.35 3.55
N MET A 61 14.47 0.82 2.87
CA MET A 61 14.33 0.18 1.56
C MET A 61 13.40 -1.02 1.61
N GLN A 62 13.66 -1.98 2.51
CA GLN A 62 12.85 -3.19 2.65
C GLN A 62 11.38 -2.85 2.97
N ARG A 63 11.16 -1.84 3.82
CA ARG A 63 9.81 -1.39 4.16
C ARG A 63 9.10 -0.82 2.93
N LEU A 64 9.74 0.08 2.19
CA LEU A 64 9.13 0.69 1.01
C LEU A 64 8.90 -0.33 -0.11
N LEU A 65 9.88 -1.21 -0.37
CA LEU A 65 9.75 -2.29 -1.33
C LEU A 65 8.58 -3.21 -0.98
N SER A 66 8.49 -3.63 0.30
CA SER A 66 7.40 -4.50 0.76
C SER A 66 6.02 -3.86 0.58
N LEU A 67 5.88 -2.56 0.88
CA LEU A 67 4.62 -1.83 0.68
C LEU A 67 4.21 -1.81 -0.80
N VAL A 68 5.16 -1.56 -1.70
CA VAL A 68 4.89 -1.55 -3.14
C VAL A 68 4.55 -2.95 -3.66
N THR A 69 5.32 -3.98 -3.30
CA THR A 69 5.05 -5.37 -3.69
C THR A 69 3.67 -5.82 -3.20
N GLN A 70 3.29 -5.48 -1.96
CA GLN A 70 1.95 -5.74 -1.44
C GLN A 70 0.86 -5.01 -2.24
N ALA A 71 1.08 -3.74 -2.59
CA ALA A 71 0.13 -2.99 -3.42
C ALA A 71 -0.08 -3.62 -4.81
N LEU A 72 1.02 -4.07 -5.45
CA LEU A 72 0.99 -4.69 -6.77
C LEU A 72 0.37 -6.10 -6.80
N SER A 73 0.18 -6.74 -5.64
CA SER A 73 -0.48 -8.05 -5.52
C SER A 73 -2.01 -8.03 -5.74
N ALA A 74 -2.63 -6.85 -5.84
CA ALA A 74 -4.07 -6.73 -6.06
C ALA A 74 -4.50 -7.31 -7.43
N SER A 75 -5.74 -7.78 -7.54
CA SER A 75 -6.22 -8.45 -8.77
C SER A 75 -6.42 -7.50 -9.95
N HIS A 76 -6.82 -6.24 -9.71
CA HIS A 76 -7.15 -5.28 -10.77
C HIS A 76 -6.09 -4.19 -10.92
N SER A 77 -5.71 -3.86 -12.16
CA SER A 77 -4.64 -2.90 -12.50
C SER A 77 -4.89 -1.49 -11.92
N LEU A 78 -6.14 -1.00 -11.93
CA LEU A 78 -6.50 0.28 -11.30
C LEU A 78 -6.27 0.24 -9.78
N VAL A 79 -6.68 -0.85 -9.12
CA VAL A 79 -6.53 -1.02 -7.67
C VAL A 79 -5.05 -1.13 -7.29
N LYS A 80 -4.23 -1.78 -8.12
CA LYS A 80 -2.76 -1.80 -7.94
C LYS A 80 -2.19 -0.37 -7.92
N LEU A 81 -2.59 0.48 -8.88
CA LEU A 81 -2.16 1.88 -8.95
C LEU A 81 -2.61 2.69 -7.74
N GLU A 82 -3.89 2.57 -7.34
CA GLU A 82 -4.44 3.25 -6.17
C GLU A 82 -3.70 2.87 -4.89
N ARG A 83 -3.50 1.58 -4.67
CA ARG A 83 -2.78 1.08 -3.48
C ARG A 83 -1.32 1.51 -3.49
N ALA A 84 -0.64 1.48 -4.63
CA ALA A 84 0.77 1.86 -4.70
C ALA A 84 0.97 3.35 -4.41
N ALA A 85 0.13 4.22 -4.98
CA ALA A 85 0.17 5.66 -4.72
C ALA A 85 -0.11 5.99 -3.25
N LEU A 86 -1.18 5.39 -2.69
CA LEU A 86 -1.53 5.58 -1.27
C LEU A 86 -0.45 5.04 -0.33
N ALA A 87 0.11 3.86 -0.62
CA ALA A 87 1.12 3.24 0.23
C ALA A 87 2.42 4.08 0.28
N LEU A 88 2.87 4.62 -0.85
CA LEU A 88 4.01 5.53 -0.87
C LEU A 88 3.71 6.78 -0.04
N LEU A 89 2.60 7.47 -0.32
CA LEU A 89 2.27 8.72 0.38
C LEU A 89 2.05 8.49 1.89
N GLN A 90 1.44 7.37 2.28
CA GLN A 90 1.33 6.97 3.67
C GLN A 90 2.70 6.74 4.32
N TYR A 91 3.61 6.04 3.64
CA TYR A 91 4.97 5.87 4.13
C TYR A 91 5.68 7.21 4.32
N ILE A 92 5.55 8.14 3.37
CA ILE A 92 6.15 9.49 3.47
C ILE A 92 5.56 10.26 4.67
N GLU A 93 4.26 10.13 4.93
CA GLU A 93 3.58 10.75 6.07
C GLU A 93 4.07 10.16 7.41
N GLU A 94 4.05 8.84 7.55
CA GLU A 94 4.39 8.14 8.80
C GLU A 94 5.89 8.08 9.08
N SER A 95 6.74 8.17 8.05
CA SER A 95 8.18 7.91 8.13
C SER A 95 8.98 8.90 7.28
N SER A 96 8.69 10.19 7.48
CA SER A 96 9.33 11.29 6.75
C SER A 96 10.85 11.30 6.86
N GLU A 97 11.40 10.94 8.03
CA GLU A 97 12.84 10.83 8.26
C GLU A 97 13.46 9.76 7.35
N GLY A 98 12.86 8.58 7.32
CA GLY A 98 13.33 7.46 6.49
C GLY A 98 13.30 7.81 5.01
N PHE A 99 12.19 8.38 4.54
CA PHE A 99 12.09 8.80 3.14
C PHE A 99 13.09 9.91 2.77
N ARG A 100 13.33 10.90 3.66
CA ARG A 100 14.36 11.93 3.42
C ARG A 100 15.74 11.32 3.28
N ILE A 101 16.10 10.36 4.15
CA ILE A 101 17.40 9.68 4.09
C ILE A 101 17.56 8.95 2.74
N LEU A 102 16.54 8.19 2.33
CA LEU A 102 16.57 7.48 1.04
C LEU A 102 16.80 8.46 -0.13
N VAL A 103 16.04 9.54 -0.17
CA VAL A 103 16.05 10.50 -1.27
C VAL A 103 17.32 11.36 -1.32
N ARG A 104 17.94 11.66 -0.17
CA ARG A 104 19.05 12.61 -0.05
C ARG A 104 20.30 12.20 -0.83
N ASP A 105 20.62 10.91 -0.83
CA ASP A 105 21.78 10.36 -1.56
C ASP A 105 21.42 9.96 -3.00
N SER A 106 20.19 10.24 -3.45
CA SER A 106 19.77 10.04 -4.82
C SER A 106 20.10 11.26 -5.66
N HIS A 107 20.98 11.10 -6.63
CA HIS A 107 21.01 12.05 -7.74
C HIS A 107 19.92 11.66 -8.74
N ALA A 108 18.79 12.36 -8.65
CA ALA A 108 17.60 12.13 -9.49
C ALA A 108 17.89 12.12 -11.01
N ALA A 109 18.98 12.77 -11.45
CA ALA A 109 19.39 12.84 -12.85
C ALA A 109 20.29 11.68 -13.31
N SER A 110 21.01 11.00 -12.41
CA SER A 110 21.96 9.93 -12.76
C SER A 110 21.48 8.53 -12.37
N GLY A 111 20.41 8.38 -11.57
CA GLY A 111 19.90 7.08 -11.13
C GLY A 111 20.87 6.31 -10.22
N THR A 112 21.97 6.96 -9.80
CA THR A 112 22.99 6.40 -8.92
C THR A 112 22.64 6.70 -7.46
N GLY A 113 22.82 5.71 -6.58
CA GLY A 113 22.51 5.81 -5.15
C GLY A 113 21.38 4.88 -4.73
N THR A 114 21.21 4.70 -3.43
CA THR A 114 20.34 3.65 -2.87
C THR A 114 18.87 3.77 -3.24
N PHE A 115 18.35 4.99 -3.34
CA PHE A 115 16.99 5.21 -3.80
C PHE A 115 16.85 5.04 -5.31
N GLY A 116 17.89 5.34 -6.09
CA GLY A 116 17.91 5.05 -7.53
C GLY A 116 17.75 3.56 -7.81
N SER A 117 18.53 2.71 -7.12
CA SER A 117 18.38 1.25 -7.21
C SER A 117 17.00 0.76 -6.77
N LEU A 118 16.46 1.33 -5.68
CA LEU A 118 15.12 0.98 -5.22
C LEU A 118 14.04 1.32 -6.27
N LEU A 119 14.15 2.48 -6.92
CA LEU A 119 13.24 2.86 -8.00
C LEU A 119 13.39 1.93 -9.22
N SER A 120 14.61 1.50 -9.55
CA SER A 120 14.84 0.51 -10.60
C SER A 120 14.17 -0.83 -10.29
N ASP A 121 14.32 -1.34 -9.06
CA ASP A 121 13.69 -2.61 -8.63
C ASP A 121 12.16 -2.52 -8.66
N ILE A 122 11.60 -1.38 -8.25
CA ILE A 122 10.16 -1.11 -8.35
C ILE A 122 9.72 -1.00 -9.81
N ALA A 123 10.49 -0.32 -10.66
CA ALA A 123 10.19 -0.20 -12.08
C ALA A 123 10.19 -1.56 -12.79
N SER A 124 11.10 -2.46 -12.45
CA SER A 124 11.09 -3.84 -12.97
C SER A 124 9.82 -4.60 -12.55
N GLN A 125 9.38 -4.48 -11.30
CA GLN A 125 8.12 -5.10 -10.88
C GLN A 125 6.89 -4.53 -11.61
N VAL A 126 6.89 -3.22 -11.88
CA VAL A 126 5.81 -2.56 -12.64
C VAL A 126 5.86 -2.93 -14.12
N GLU A 127 7.06 -3.09 -14.69
CA GLU A 127 7.28 -3.54 -16.06
C GLU A 127 6.64 -4.90 -16.31
N ASP A 128 6.85 -5.88 -15.43
CA ASP A 128 6.25 -7.21 -15.55
C ASP A 128 4.71 -7.12 -15.65
N VAL A 129 4.10 -6.31 -14.77
CA VAL A 129 2.63 -6.10 -14.77
C VAL A 129 2.15 -5.39 -16.04
N LEU A 130 2.90 -4.41 -16.54
CA LEU A 130 2.53 -3.68 -17.75
C LEU A 130 2.74 -4.51 -19.02
N ALA A 131 3.77 -5.34 -19.07
CA ALA A 131 4.06 -6.18 -20.22
C ALA A 131 2.90 -7.15 -20.49
N ASP A 132 2.37 -7.78 -19.44
CA ASP A 132 1.19 -8.65 -19.53
C ASP A 132 -0.04 -7.89 -20.06
N GLU A 133 -0.35 -6.72 -19.49
CA GLU A 133 -1.48 -5.89 -19.91
C GLU A 133 -1.32 -5.37 -21.36
N PHE A 134 -0.09 -5.07 -21.78
CA PHE A 134 0.21 -4.61 -23.14
C PHE A 134 -0.06 -5.73 -24.16
N VAL A 135 0.32 -6.96 -23.85
CA VAL A 135 0.01 -8.13 -24.70
C VAL A 135 -1.51 -8.29 -24.83
N GLU A 136 -2.24 -8.24 -23.72
CA GLU A 136 -3.71 -8.41 -23.72
C GLU A 136 -4.43 -7.33 -24.55
N ARG A 137 -3.90 -6.10 -24.56
CA ARG A 137 -4.49 -4.97 -25.28
C ARG A 137 -3.90 -4.72 -26.67
N GLY A 138 -2.95 -5.54 -27.12
CA GLY A 138 -2.35 -5.45 -28.45
C GLY A 138 -1.29 -4.35 -28.62
N TYR A 139 -0.67 -3.90 -27.53
CA TYR A 139 0.50 -3.00 -27.55
C TYR A 139 1.80 -3.81 -27.62
N ASP A 140 2.91 -3.16 -28.04
CA ASP A 140 4.23 -3.79 -28.03
C ASP A 140 4.77 -3.89 -26.58
N PRO A 141 4.92 -5.10 -26.00
CA PRO A 141 5.40 -5.26 -24.63
C PRO A 141 6.84 -4.77 -24.44
N LYS A 142 7.63 -4.62 -25.51
CA LYS A 142 8.99 -4.05 -25.42
C LYS A 142 9.01 -2.59 -24.98
N LEU A 143 7.86 -1.91 -25.03
CA LEU A 143 7.71 -0.55 -24.55
C LEU A 143 7.38 -0.49 -23.05
N ALA A 144 6.95 -1.59 -22.44
CA ALA A 144 6.60 -1.65 -21.01
C ALA A 144 7.70 -1.11 -20.07
N PRO A 145 9.01 -1.38 -20.25
CA PRO A 145 10.06 -0.81 -19.41
C PRO A 145 10.03 0.72 -19.38
N MET A 146 9.81 1.35 -20.55
CA MET A 146 9.74 2.81 -20.66
C MET A 146 8.52 3.36 -19.91
N TYR A 147 7.36 2.72 -20.03
CA TYR A 147 6.15 3.13 -19.31
C TYR A 147 6.28 2.92 -17.81
N ALA A 148 6.90 1.82 -17.37
CA ALA A 148 7.17 1.57 -15.96
C ALA A 148 8.05 2.68 -15.35
N GLN A 149 9.13 3.06 -16.05
CA GLN A 149 9.99 4.18 -15.65
C GLN A 149 9.22 5.50 -15.52
N MET A 150 8.35 5.81 -16.50
CA MET A 150 7.52 7.03 -16.45
C MET A 150 6.57 7.04 -15.25
N LEU A 151 5.89 5.93 -14.97
CA LEU A 151 4.95 5.83 -13.86
C LEU A 151 5.66 5.90 -12.50
N VAL A 152 6.71 5.10 -12.32
CA VAL A 152 7.48 5.07 -11.07
C VAL A 152 8.12 6.42 -10.81
N GLY A 153 8.72 7.04 -11.82
CA GLY A 153 9.29 8.38 -11.72
C GLY A 153 8.24 9.43 -11.34
N MET A 154 7.07 9.43 -11.98
CA MET A 154 6.01 10.37 -11.68
C MET A 154 5.53 10.26 -10.22
N VAL A 155 5.30 9.04 -9.74
CA VAL A 155 4.85 8.80 -8.36
C VAL A 155 5.94 9.17 -7.35
N ALA A 156 7.19 8.77 -7.60
CA ALA A 156 8.33 9.04 -6.73
C ALA A 156 8.63 10.56 -6.62
N LEU A 157 8.73 11.25 -7.75
CA LEU A 157 9.00 12.70 -7.79
C LEU A 157 7.87 13.52 -7.17
N THR A 158 6.62 13.10 -7.39
CA THR A 158 5.47 13.73 -6.72
C THR A 158 5.50 13.51 -5.21
N GLY A 159 5.88 12.30 -4.76
CA GLY A 159 6.10 12.01 -3.35
C GLY A 159 7.19 12.87 -2.72
N GLN A 160 8.31 13.08 -3.43
CA GLN A 160 9.39 13.99 -3.01
C GLN A 160 8.90 15.43 -2.85
N TRP A 161 8.15 15.95 -3.82
CA TRP A 161 7.54 17.28 -3.70
C TRP A 161 6.58 17.36 -2.51
N TRP A 162 5.75 16.32 -2.32
CA TRP A 162 4.74 16.29 -1.27
C TRP A 162 5.32 16.15 0.14
N LEU A 163 6.49 15.51 0.28
CA LEU A 163 7.25 15.43 1.54
C LEU A 163 7.46 16.81 2.18
N ASP A 164 7.69 17.83 1.36
CA ASP A 164 7.94 19.20 1.81
C ASP A 164 6.65 20.02 1.89
N VAL A 165 5.76 19.92 0.90
CA VAL A 165 4.55 20.78 0.83
C VAL A 165 3.42 20.30 1.75
N ARG A 166 3.23 18.98 1.91
CA ARG A 166 2.18 18.34 2.73
C ARG A 166 0.74 18.76 2.41
N LYS A 167 0.51 19.45 1.30
CA LYS A 167 -0.80 19.88 0.81
C LYS A 167 -0.86 19.70 -0.71
N PRO A 168 -1.97 19.20 -1.26
CA PRO A 168 -3.21 18.78 -0.58
C PRO A 168 -3.04 17.47 0.21
N SER A 169 -4.11 16.87 0.75
CA SER A 169 -4.02 15.63 1.55
C SER A 169 -3.44 14.48 0.72
N ARG A 170 -2.93 13.44 1.40
CA ARG A 170 -2.44 12.22 0.75
C ARG A 170 -3.45 11.68 -0.26
N GLU A 171 -4.71 11.59 0.14
CA GLU A 171 -5.79 10.99 -0.63
C GLU A 171 -6.07 11.81 -1.90
N GLU A 172 -6.02 13.13 -1.80
CA GLU A 172 -6.19 14.03 -2.94
C GLU A 172 -5.00 13.93 -3.92
N VAL A 173 -3.77 13.91 -3.42
CA VAL A 173 -2.57 13.70 -4.26
C VAL A 173 -2.62 12.33 -4.94
N ALA A 174 -2.98 11.28 -4.20
CA ALA A 174 -3.14 9.93 -4.75
C ALA A 174 -4.21 9.89 -5.84
N ALA A 175 -5.37 10.50 -5.61
CA ALA A 175 -6.45 10.57 -6.59
C ALA A 175 -6.01 11.26 -7.88
N HIS A 176 -5.27 12.37 -7.79
CA HIS A 176 -4.74 13.06 -8.97
C HIS A 176 -3.68 12.26 -9.72
N LEU A 177 -2.77 11.59 -9.00
CA LEU A 177 -1.76 10.69 -9.59
C LEU A 177 -2.43 9.54 -10.34
N VAL A 178 -3.33 8.83 -9.68
CA VAL A 178 -4.07 7.70 -10.25
C VAL A 178 -4.89 8.15 -11.45
N ASN A 179 -5.59 9.28 -11.34
CA ASN A 179 -6.39 9.82 -12.44
C ASN A 179 -5.52 10.12 -13.68
N LEU A 180 -4.35 10.73 -13.50
CA LEU A 180 -3.43 10.99 -14.61
C LEU A 180 -2.87 9.70 -15.22
N CYS A 181 -2.37 8.77 -14.39
CA CYS A 181 -1.89 7.46 -14.84
C CYS A 181 -2.96 6.70 -15.62
N TRP A 182 -4.14 6.54 -15.02
CA TRP A 182 -5.19 5.68 -15.53
C TRP A 182 -5.78 6.20 -16.84
N ASN A 183 -6.14 7.49 -16.89
CA ASN A 183 -6.67 8.07 -18.12
C ASN A 183 -5.62 8.11 -19.24
N GLY A 184 -4.34 8.29 -18.90
CA GLY A 184 -3.23 8.22 -19.86
C GLY A 184 -3.04 6.81 -20.44
N LEU A 185 -2.96 5.79 -19.58
CA LEU A 185 -2.70 4.40 -19.98
C LEU A 185 -3.89 3.73 -20.67
N THR A 186 -5.12 4.11 -20.33
CA THR A 186 -6.33 3.49 -20.92
C THR A 186 -6.61 3.94 -22.35
N SER A 187 -6.06 5.09 -22.77
CA SER A 187 -6.34 5.71 -24.08
C SER A 187 -5.06 5.85 -24.93
N LEU A 188 -4.11 4.93 -24.78
CA LEU A 188 -2.86 4.98 -25.54
C LEU A 188 -3.11 4.77 -27.05
N ASP A 189 -2.39 5.53 -27.86
CA ASP A 189 -2.23 5.22 -29.29
C ASP A 189 -1.15 4.12 -29.41
N PRO A 190 -1.42 2.97 -30.06
CA PRO A 190 -0.42 1.93 -30.29
C PRO A 190 0.80 2.38 -31.11
N ASN A 191 0.66 3.45 -31.90
CA ASN A 191 1.75 4.01 -32.70
C ASN A 191 1.79 5.54 -32.58
N PRO A 192 2.11 6.06 -31.38
CA PRO A 192 2.04 7.49 -31.11
C PRO A 192 3.05 8.23 -31.99
N ARG A 193 2.61 9.31 -32.64
CA ARG A 193 3.48 10.17 -33.45
C ARG A 193 3.45 11.60 -32.95
N LEU A 194 4.63 12.22 -32.89
CA LEU A 194 4.71 13.66 -32.76
C LEU A 194 3.98 14.33 -33.92
N THR A 195 3.22 15.37 -33.59
CA THR A 195 2.43 16.16 -34.54
C THR A 195 3.34 16.78 -35.61
N SER A 196 2.81 17.02 -36.81
CA SER A 196 3.57 17.66 -37.89
C SER A 196 4.11 19.04 -37.50
N ALA A 197 3.40 19.76 -36.62
CA ALA A 197 3.82 21.05 -36.07
C ALA A 197 5.12 20.99 -35.25
N SER A 198 5.47 19.84 -34.67
CA SER A 198 6.68 19.69 -33.85
C SER A 198 7.86 19.04 -34.58
N ARG A 199 7.65 18.42 -35.75
CA ARG A 199 8.71 17.73 -36.53
C ARG A 199 9.80 18.65 -37.10
N GLY A 200 9.60 19.97 -37.10
CA GLY A 200 10.59 20.97 -37.52
C GLY A 200 11.20 21.78 -36.37
N LEU A 201 10.72 21.61 -35.14
CA LEU A 201 11.23 22.30 -33.95
C LEU A 201 12.43 21.53 -33.40
N VAL A 202 13.50 21.41 -34.19
CA VAL A 202 14.81 21.14 -33.58
C VAL A 202 15.17 22.43 -32.84
N LEU A 203 15.11 22.41 -31.51
CA LEU A 203 15.66 23.48 -30.66
C LEU A 203 17.19 23.43 -30.75
N ALA A 204 17.74 23.66 -31.95
CA ALA A 204 19.15 23.91 -32.11
C ALA A 204 19.44 25.23 -31.38
N PRO A 205 20.40 25.29 -30.44
CA PRO A 205 20.75 26.55 -29.82
C PRO A 205 21.28 27.49 -30.91
N GLY A 206 20.48 28.50 -31.27
CA GLY A 206 20.87 29.56 -32.21
C GLY A 206 20.22 29.56 -33.60
N LEU A 207 19.30 28.66 -33.95
CA LEU A 207 18.50 28.81 -35.18
C LEU A 207 17.06 29.23 -34.82
N VAL A 208 16.75 30.50 -35.02
CA VAL A 208 15.37 30.93 -35.24
C VAL A 208 14.96 30.37 -36.60
N PRO A 209 13.93 29.52 -36.71
CA PRO A 209 13.49 29.05 -38.02
C PRO A 209 12.94 30.25 -38.80
N GLU A 210 13.44 30.50 -40.01
CA GLU A 210 12.70 31.33 -40.97
C GLU A 210 11.39 30.61 -41.27
N MET A 211 10.30 31.14 -40.73
CA MET A 211 8.95 30.69 -41.03
C MET A 211 8.69 30.90 -42.53
N PRO A 212 8.41 29.86 -43.34
CA PRO A 212 7.92 30.07 -44.69
C PRO A 212 6.48 30.58 -44.58
N GLY A 213 6.34 31.89 -44.42
CA GLY A 213 5.06 32.57 -44.37
C GLY A 213 4.44 32.63 -45.76
N LYS A 214 3.52 31.71 -46.05
CA LYS A 214 2.33 32.15 -46.78
C LYS A 214 1.50 32.87 -45.72
N GLU A 215 1.63 34.20 -45.65
CA GLU A 215 0.78 35.02 -44.79
C GLU A 215 -0.67 34.70 -45.14
N LEU A 216 -1.36 34.00 -44.24
CA LEU A 216 -2.79 33.80 -44.37
C LEU A 216 -3.42 35.19 -44.37
N SER A 217 -4.28 35.45 -45.34
CA SER A 217 -5.00 36.72 -45.38
C SER A 217 -5.81 36.90 -44.09
N ASP A 218 -6.02 38.15 -43.67
CA ASP A 218 -6.84 38.48 -42.49
C ASP A 218 -8.22 37.78 -42.51
N LYS A 219 -8.74 37.52 -43.71
CA LYS A 219 -10.00 36.80 -43.93
C LYS A 219 -9.88 35.31 -43.54
N GLU A 220 -8.78 34.65 -43.91
CA GLU A 220 -8.52 33.25 -43.57
C GLU A 220 -8.25 33.07 -42.07
N LEU A 221 -7.48 33.99 -41.45
CA LEU A 221 -7.26 33.99 -40.00
C LEU A 221 -8.57 34.16 -39.21
N LYS A 222 -9.47 35.02 -39.70
CA LYS A 222 -10.77 35.25 -39.08
C LYS A 222 -11.72 34.05 -39.23
N GLU A 223 -11.68 33.35 -40.37
CA GLU A 223 -12.46 32.11 -40.57
C GLU A 223 -11.91 30.97 -39.71
N LEU A 224 -10.58 30.80 -39.62
CA LEU A 224 -9.94 29.83 -38.72
C LEU A 224 -10.27 30.10 -37.24
N GLY A 225 -10.29 31.36 -36.83
CA GLY A 225 -10.69 31.76 -35.48
C GLY A 225 -12.14 31.38 -35.17
N LYS A 226 -13.07 31.64 -36.10
CA LYS A 226 -14.49 31.24 -35.95
C LYS A 226 -14.66 29.72 -35.93
N GLN A 227 -13.92 29.01 -36.77
CA GLN A 227 -13.98 27.55 -36.82
C GLN A 227 -13.51 26.95 -35.49
N ARG A 228 -12.36 27.42 -34.98
CA ARG A 228 -11.83 26.99 -33.69
C ARG A 228 -12.77 27.33 -32.53
N GLU A 229 -13.43 28.47 -32.56
CA GLU A 229 -14.43 28.85 -31.54
C GLU A 229 -15.66 27.92 -31.58
N ARG A 230 -16.10 27.49 -32.76
CA ARG A 230 -17.20 26.52 -32.92
C ARG A 230 -16.80 25.14 -32.40
N GLU A 231 -15.61 24.67 -32.76
CA GLU A 231 -15.06 23.39 -32.29
C GLU A 231 -14.90 23.37 -30.76
N LEU A 232 -14.42 24.48 -30.17
CA LEU A 232 -14.32 24.61 -28.72
C LEU A 232 -15.69 24.57 -28.03
N LYS A 233 -16.70 25.24 -28.59
CA LYS A 233 -18.08 25.22 -28.05
C LYS A 233 -18.71 23.83 -28.16
N GLU A 234 -18.44 23.11 -29.25
CA GLU A 234 -18.91 21.75 -29.46
C GLU A 234 -18.24 20.76 -28.50
N GLN A 235 -16.91 20.85 -28.34
CA GLN A 235 -16.17 20.07 -27.34
C GLN A 235 -16.65 20.35 -25.92
N GLU A 236 -16.90 21.61 -25.57
CA GLU A 236 -17.41 21.97 -24.24
C GLU A 236 -18.81 21.39 -24.00
N LYS A 237 -19.67 21.37 -25.03
CA LYS A 237 -21.01 20.75 -24.95
C LYS A 237 -20.90 19.24 -24.74
N LEU A 238 -20.08 18.56 -25.53
CA LEU A 238 -19.82 17.11 -25.40
C LEU A 238 -19.29 16.77 -24.01
N ARG A 239 -18.36 17.57 -23.49
CA ARG A 239 -17.83 17.39 -22.13
C ARG A 239 -18.92 17.52 -21.07
N ARG A 240 -19.78 18.53 -21.17
CA ARG A 240 -20.91 18.71 -20.23
C ARG A 240 -21.93 17.57 -20.31
N GLU A 241 -22.14 16.97 -21.48
CA GLU A 241 -23.00 15.80 -21.64
C GLU A 241 -22.38 14.54 -21.02
N LEU A 242 -21.08 14.32 -21.23
CA LEU A 242 -20.33 13.22 -20.63
C LEU A 242 -20.29 13.32 -19.10
N ASP A 243 -20.07 14.52 -18.56
CA ASP A 243 -20.06 14.75 -17.11
C ASP A 243 -21.43 14.45 -16.49
N LYS A 244 -22.52 14.85 -17.16
CA LYS A 244 -23.89 14.51 -16.72
C LYS A 244 -24.18 13.01 -16.79
N GLN A 245 -23.64 12.31 -17.79
CA GLN A 245 -23.80 10.86 -17.91
C GLN A 245 -23.05 10.15 -16.77
N ARG A 246 -21.79 10.53 -16.52
CA ARG A 246 -20.99 10.00 -15.41
C ARG A 246 -21.64 10.24 -14.05
N GLU A 247 -22.23 11.41 -13.83
CA GLU A 247 -22.94 11.70 -12.58
C GLU A 247 -24.18 10.81 -12.39
N ARG A 248 -24.90 10.49 -13.48
CA ARG A 248 -26.04 9.57 -13.43
C ARG A 248 -25.61 8.14 -13.13
N GLU A 249 -24.58 7.66 -13.83
CA GLU A 249 -24.02 6.32 -13.62
C GLU A 249 -23.47 6.16 -12.21
N ALA A 250 -22.77 7.18 -11.68
CA ALA A 250 -22.27 7.19 -10.31
C ALA A 250 -23.39 7.10 -9.27
N LYS A 251 -24.47 7.88 -9.45
CA LYS A 251 -25.66 7.83 -8.55
C LYS A 251 -26.38 6.50 -8.62
N GLU A 252 -26.40 5.85 -9.78
CA GLU A 252 -26.99 4.53 -9.94
C GLU A 252 -26.16 3.45 -9.24
N LEU A 253 -24.83 3.49 -9.42
CA LEU A 253 -23.89 2.59 -8.75
C LEU A 253 -23.92 2.74 -7.23
N GLU A 254 -24.01 3.98 -6.72
CA GLU A 254 -24.14 4.28 -5.30
C GLU A 254 -25.43 3.68 -4.72
N ARG A 255 -26.56 3.87 -5.41
CA ARG A 255 -27.84 3.26 -5.02
C ARG A 255 -27.79 1.74 -5.05
N GLN A 256 -27.06 1.14 -5.99
CA GLN A 256 -26.88 -0.31 -6.05
C GLN A 256 -26.05 -0.80 -4.86
N ARG A 257 -24.92 -0.15 -4.56
CA ARG A 257 -24.08 -0.48 -3.40
C ARG A 257 -24.84 -0.35 -2.08
N GLU A 258 -25.65 0.69 -1.91
CA GLU A 258 -26.49 0.84 -0.70
C GLU A 258 -27.50 -0.31 -0.55
N ARG A 259 -28.07 -0.79 -1.65
CA ARG A 259 -29.00 -1.94 -1.63
C ARG A 259 -28.28 -3.23 -1.26
N GLU A 260 -27.12 -3.48 -1.87
CA GLU A 260 -26.28 -4.65 -1.58
C GLU A 260 -25.81 -4.64 -0.13
N LEU A 261 -25.40 -3.48 0.40
CA LEU A 261 -24.99 -3.34 1.80
C LEU A 261 -26.16 -3.65 2.75
N LYS A 262 -27.36 -3.13 2.49
CA LYS A 262 -28.56 -3.42 3.29
C LYS A 262 -28.93 -4.91 3.25
N GLU A 263 -28.75 -5.55 2.09
CA GLU A 263 -28.99 -6.98 1.94
C GLU A 263 -27.96 -7.82 2.71
N GLN A 264 -26.68 -7.46 2.64
CA GLN A 264 -25.60 -8.07 3.43
C GLN A 264 -25.82 -7.90 4.93
N GLU A 265 -26.18 -6.69 5.39
CA GLU A 265 -26.48 -6.44 6.81
C GLU A 265 -27.67 -7.28 7.29
N LYS A 266 -28.70 -7.43 6.45
CA LYS A 266 -29.85 -8.29 6.77
C LYS A 266 -29.46 -9.76 6.85
N ALA A 267 -28.66 -10.25 5.89
CA ALA A 267 -28.15 -11.61 5.88
C ALA A 267 -27.26 -11.89 7.12
N GLN A 268 -26.39 -10.95 7.47
CA GLN A 268 -25.53 -11.05 8.65
C GLN A 268 -26.35 -11.12 9.95
N ARG A 269 -27.38 -10.28 10.08
CA ARG A 269 -28.28 -10.31 11.25
C ARG A 269 -29.03 -11.64 11.39
N GLU A 270 -29.44 -12.26 10.27
CA GLU A 270 -30.07 -13.59 10.31
C GLU A 270 -29.06 -14.68 10.70
N LEU A 271 -27.83 -14.61 10.18
CA LEU A 271 -26.75 -15.52 10.57
C LEU A 271 -26.43 -15.42 12.07
N ASP A 272 -26.34 -14.21 12.61
CA ASP A 272 -26.04 -13.98 14.02
C ASP A 272 -27.16 -14.51 14.92
N LYS A 273 -28.43 -14.30 14.54
CA LYS A 273 -29.58 -14.91 15.24
C LYS A 273 -29.52 -16.44 15.22
N GLN A 274 -29.12 -17.03 14.10
CA GLN A 274 -28.98 -18.48 13.98
C GLN A 274 -27.88 -19.00 14.90
N ARG A 275 -26.70 -18.37 14.90
CA ARG A 275 -25.59 -18.70 15.81
C ARG A 275 -25.98 -18.59 17.27
N GLU A 276 -26.74 -17.56 17.64
CA GLU A 276 -27.21 -17.39 19.02
C GLU A 276 -28.17 -18.53 19.43
N ARG A 277 -29.05 -18.98 18.53
CA ARG A 277 -29.94 -20.12 18.78
C ARG A 277 -29.15 -21.42 18.94
N GLU A 278 -28.20 -21.69 18.04
CA GLU A 278 -27.33 -22.86 18.10
C GLU A 278 -26.50 -22.87 19.39
N THR A 279 -25.99 -21.71 19.81
CA THR A 279 -25.24 -21.57 21.07
C THR A 279 -26.11 -21.90 22.28
N LYS A 280 -27.34 -21.36 22.34
CA LYS A 280 -28.28 -21.65 23.44
C LYS A 280 -28.69 -23.12 23.48
N GLU A 281 -28.88 -23.75 22.32
CA GLU A 281 -29.19 -25.17 22.23
C GLU A 281 -28.02 -26.02 22.71
N HIS A 282 -26.79 -25.68 22.30
CA HIS A 282 -25.57 -26.34 22.75
C HIS A 282 -25.36 -26.21 24.26
N GLU A 283 -25.55 -25.01 24.84
CA GLU A 283 -25.49 -24.80 26.29
C GLU A 283 -26.54 -25.63 27.04
N LYS A 284 -27.76 -25.74 26.49
CA LYS A 284 -28.82 -26.56 27.08
C LYS A 284 -28.42 -28.04 27.09
N LEU A 285 -27.92 -28.55 25.95
CA LEU A 285 -27.45 -29.94 25.84
C LEU A 285 -26.29 -30.23 26.79
N GLN A 286 -25.34 -29.30 26.94
CA GLN A 286 -24.24 -29.43 27.90
C GLN A 286 -24.75 -29.54 29.34
N ARG A 287 -25.72 -28.71 29.74
CA ARG A 287 -26.33 -28.78 31.09
C ARG A 287 -27.10 -30.09 31.32
N GLU A 288 -27.75 -30.62 30.29
CA GLU A 288 -28.42 -31.93 30.38
C GLU A 288 -27.41 -33.07 30.54
N LEU A 289 -26.32 -33.04 29.76
CA LEU A 289 -25.24 -34.02 29.84
C LEU A 289 -24.54 -33.99 31.22
N GLU A 290 -24.30 -32.80 31.76
CA GLU A 290 -23.71 -32.62 33.10
C GLU A 290 -24.61 -33.21 34.19
N LYS A 291 -25.92 -32.91 34.16
CA LYS A 291 -26.89 -33.51 35.07
C LYS A 291 -26.95 -35.04 34.95
N GLN A 292 -26.79 -35.57 33.75
CA GLN A 292 -26.76 -37.03 33.54
C GLN A 292 -25.50 -37.64 34.16
N ARG A 293 -24.32 -37.02 33.94
CA ARG A 293 -23.06 -37.45 34.56
C ARG A 293 -23.12 -37.40 36.08
N GLU A 294 -23.70 -36.35 36.66
CA GLU A 294 -23.88 -36.28 38.11
C GLU A 294 -24.78 -37.41 38.66
N ARG A 295 -25.85 -37.76 37.93
CA ARG A 295 -26.74 -38.86 38.30
C ARG A 295 -26.01 -40.20 38.24
N GLU A 296 -25.29 -40.46 37.16
CA GLU A 296 -24.48 -41.68 36.97
C GLU A 296 -23.40 -41.78 38.06
N GLN A 297 -22.75 -40.67 38.41
CA GLN A 297 -21.73 -40.63 39.46
C GLN A 297 -22.32 -40.94 40.84
N ARG A 298 -23.47 -40.36 41.19
CA ARG A 298 -24.18 -40.68 42.44
C ARG A 298 -24.61 -42.15 42.51
N GLU A 299 -25.02 -42.71 41.39
CA GLU A 299 -25.40 -44.12 41.29
C GLU A 299 -24.19 -45.04 41.47
N GLN A 300 -23.05 -44.71 40.84
CA GLN A 300 -21.78 -45.42 41.05
C GLN A 300 -21.29 -45.33 42.50
N GLU A 301 -21.35 -44.16 43.14
CA GLU A 301 -21.00 -43.99 44.56
C GLU A 301 -21.90 -44.84 45.46
N ARG A 302 -23.20 -44.89 45.17
CA ARG A 302 -24.16 -45.73 45.90
C ARG A 302 -23.85 -47.21 45.72
N LEU A 303 -23.50 -47.65 44.51
CA LEU A 303 -23.08 -49.03 44.25
C LEU A 303 -21.83 -49.39 45.06
N ARG A 304 -20.79 -48.54 45.02
CA ARG A 304 -19.55 -48.73 45.79
C ARG A 304 -19.80 -48.79 47.30
N ALA A 305 -20.71 -47.96 47.81
CA ALA A 305 -21.07 -47.98 49.23
C ALA A 305 -21.79 -49.29 49.63
N LEU A 306 -22.63 -49.83 48.74
CA LEU A 306 -23.27 -51.14 48.96
C LEU A 306 -22.25 -52.27 48.91
N GLU A 307 -21.33 -52.27 47.94
CA GLU A 307 -20.24 -53.25 47.84
C GLU A 307 -19.32 -53.21 49.07
N ALA A 308 -18.93 -52.03 49.54
CA ALA A 308 -18.11 -51.88 50.74
C ALA A 308 -18.83 -52.42 51.99
N ARG A 309 -20.14 -52.16 52.12
CA ARG A 309 -20.94 -52.67 53.24
C ARG A 309 -21.13 -54.18 53.17
N GLN A 310 -21.24 -54.74 51.97
CA GLN A 310 -21.27 -56.19 51.76
C GLN A 310 -19.93 -56.81 52.15
N ALA A 311 -18.80 -56.23 51.73
CA ALA A 311 -17.47 -56.69 52.11
C ALA A 311 -17.23 -56.62 53.63
N GLU A 312 -17.74 -55.58 54.32
CA GLU A 312 -17.67 -55.47 55.79
C GLU A 312 -18.51 -56.55 56.48
N LEU A 313 -19.69 -56.87 55.95
CA LEU A 313 -20.53 -57.96 56.46
C LEU A 313 -19.86 -59.33 56.24
N GLU A 314 -19.26 -59.56 55.08
CA GLU A 314 -18.50 -60.78 54.76
C GLU A 314 -17.27 -60.93 55.67
N ALA A 315 -16.52 -59.85 55.92
CA ALA A 315 -15.39 -59.86 56.85
C ALA A 315 -15.82 -60.16 58.29
N ARG A 316 -16.95 -59.59 58.75
CA ARG A 316 -17.53 -59.90 60.07
C ARG A 316 -18.01 -61.35 60.19
N LEU A 317 -18.48 -61.95 59.09
CA LEU A 317 -18.83 -63.36 59.05
C LEU A 317 -17.59 -64.26 59.08
N ALA A 318 -16.49 -63.85 58.46
CA ALA A 318 -15.21 -64.57 58.52
C ALA A 318 -14.53 -64.51 59.90
N ASP A 319 -14.69 -63.42 60.66
CA ASP A 319 -14.22 -63.30 62.06
C ASP A 319 -15.07 -64.12 63.06
N VAL A 320 -16.20 -64.70 62.63
CA VAL A 320 -17.10 -65.53 63.45
C VAL A 320 -16.86 -67.04 63.21
N GLU A 321 -15.73 -67.44 62.60
CA GLU A 321 -15.23 -68.81 62.68
C GLU A 321 -14.23 -68.99 63.85
N PRO A 322 -14.67 -69.56 64.99
CA PRO A 322 -13.75 -70.19 65.93
C PRO A 322 -13.51 -71.66 65.55
N GLN A 323 -12.21 -72.02 65.55
CA GLN A 323 -11.56 -73.27 66.01
C GLN A 323 -12.40 -74.56 66.13
#